data_AF-A0A4W3GMV4-F1
#
_entry.id   AF-A0A4W3GMV4-F1
#
_cell.length_a   1.000
_cell.length_b   1.000
_cell.length_c   1.000
_cell.angle_alpha   90.00
_cell.angle_beta   90.00
_cell.angle_gamma   90.00
#
_symmetry.space_group_name_H-M   'P 1'
#
loop_
_entity.id
_entity.type
_entity.pdbx_description
1 polymer ?
#
loop_
_entity_poly.entity_id
_entity_poly.type
_entity_poly.pdbx_seq_one_letter_code
_entity_poly.pdbx_strand_id
1 'polypeptide(L)'
;MYSAQEDIPTAAKGFPELDRYDPPERNDLSRGRNSGEKWSADMWRLGCLIWEVFNGSLPRSASLRSLGKIPKALVPHYCELVGANPKIRPNPARFLLNCRGPKGFMNNGFVETNLFLEEIQVSL
;
A
#
# COMPACT_ATOMS: atom_id res chain seq x y z
N MET A 1 28.57 -29.07 36.81
CA MET A 1 28.16 -27.72 36.39
C MET A 1 27.65 -27.82 34.96
N TYR A 2 26.35 -27.89 34.76
CA TYR A 2 25.74 -27.87 33.43
C TYR A 2 25.08 -26.50 33.26
N SER A 3 25.67 -25.65 32.43
CA SER A 3 25.05 -24.38 32.03
C SER A 3 23.95 -24.71 31.03
N ALA A 4 22.70 -24.60 31.45
CA ALA A 4 21.57 -24.54 30.54
C ALA A 4 21.60 -23.16 29.87
N GLN A 5 22.02 -23.11 28.61
CA GLN A 5 21.83 -21.95 27.76
C GLN A 5 20.33 -21.94 27.42
N GLU A 6 19.54 -21.17 28.15
CA GLU A 6 18.18 -20.84 27.74
C GLU A 6 18.28 -20.00 26.46
N ASP A 7 17.90 -20.59 25.33
CA ASP A 7 17.69 -19.88 24.08
C ASP A 7 16.53 -18.89 24.29
N ILE A 8 16.89 -17.63 24.57
CA ILE A 8 15.96 -16.51 24.62
C ILE A 8 15.36 -16.38 23.21
N PRO A 9 14.04 -16.56 23.01
CA PRO A 9 13.43 -16.34 21.71
C PRO A 9 13.67 -14.87 21.32
N THR A 10 14.41 -14.67 20.23
CA THR A 10 14.71 -13.35 19.70
C THR A 10 13.39 -12.67 19.35
N ALA A 11 13.04 -11.65 20.13
CA ALA A 11 11.86 -10.82 19.94
C ALA A 11 11.98 -10.05 18.61
N ALA A 12 11.44 -10.58 17.50
CA ALA A 12 11.06 -9.81 16.28
C ALA A 12 10.49 -10.67 15.12
N LYS A 13 9.93 -11.86 15.31
CA LYS A 13 9.14 -12.47 14.24
C LYS A 13 7.73 -11.89 14.30
N GLY A 14 7.49 -10.86 13.48
CA GLY A 14 6.14 -10.35 13.24
C GLY A 14 5.21 -11.47 12.77
N PHE A 15 3.90 -11.20 12.76
CA PHE A 15 2.91 -12.15 12.26
C PHE A 15 3.28 -12.56 10.81
N PRO A 16 3.68 -13.83 10.56
CA PRO A 16 4.14 -14.27 9.22
C PRO A 16 3.05 -14.09 8.16
N GLU A 17 1.81 -14.03 8.63
CA GLU A 17 0.65 -13.71 7.82
C GLU A 17 0.79 -12.36 7.09
N LEU A 18 1.48 -11.40 7.70
CA LEU A 18 1.64 -10.04 7.19
C LEU A 18 2.71 -9.90 6.12
N ASP A 19 3.59 -10.89 5.97
CA ASP A 19 4.68 -10.87 4.99
C ASP A 19 4.15 -10.76 3.55
N ARG A 20 2.89 -11.19 3.31
CA ARG A 20 2.22 -11.05 2.01
C ARG A 20 1.98 -9.59 1.58
N TYR A 21 1.99 -8.66 2.55
CA TYR A 21 1.82 -7.22 2.34
C TYR A 21 3.16 -6.48 2.26
N ASP A 22 4.27 -7.18 2.45
CA ASP A 22 5.58 -6.55 2.40
C ASP A 22 5.96 -6.18 0.96
N PRO A 23 6.51 -4.97 0.76
CA PRO A 23 6.94 -4.56 -0.56
C PRO A 23 8.21 -5.32 -0.97
N PRO A 24 8.45 -5.52 -2.27
CA PRO A 24 9.54 -6.38 -2.76
C PRO A 24 10.92 -5.90 -2.32
N GLU A 25 11.11 -4.59 -2.12
CA GLU A 25 12.38 -4.02 -1.65
C GLU A 25 12.70 -4.31 -0.18
N ARG A 26 11.73 -4.76 0.62
CA ARG A 26 11.98 -5.13 2.02
C ARG A 26 12.78 -6.44 2.14
N ASN A 27 12.65 -7.32 1.15
CA ASN A 27 13.35 -8.61 1.10
C ASN A 27 14.72 -8.51 0.41
N ASP A 28 15.03 -7.37 -0.21
CA ASP A 28 16.27 -7.15 -0.94
C ASP A 28 17.37 -6.66 0.02
N LEU A 29 18.03 -7.60 0.70
CA LEU A 29 19.14 -7.33 1.62
C LEU A 29 20.34 -6.64 0.92
N SER A 30 20.45 -6.76 -0.40
CA SER A 30 21.49 -6.13 -1.22
C SER A 30 21.25 -4.64 -1.47
N ARG A 31 19.99 -4.19 -1.45
CA ARG A 31 19.62 -2.77 -1.54
C ARG A 31 19.38 -2.28 -0.13
N GLY A 32 20.40 -1.70 0.49
CA GLY A 32 20.32 -1.21 1.88
C GLY A 32 19.05 -0.39 2.17
N ARG A 33 18.76 -0.18 3.48
CA ARG A 33 17.56 0.44 4.09
C ARG A 33 16.90 1.67 3.41
N ASN A 34 17.49 2.25 2.37
CA ASN A 34 17.06 3.43 1.61
C ASN A 34 16.71 3.10 0.14
N SER A 35 16.02 1.99 -0.12
CA SER A 35 15.73 1.55 -1.49
C SER A 35 14.66 2.40 -2.21
N GLY A 36 13.92 3.27 -1.50
CA GLY A 36 12.93 4.18 -2.08
C GLY A 36 12.59 5.38 -1.19
N GLU A 37 11.57 6.13 -1.61
CA GLU A 37 11.04 7.28 -0.86
C GLU A 37 10.37 6.85 0.45
N LYS A 38 10.31 7.74 1.44
CA LYS A 38 9.74 7.46 2.77
C LYS A 38 8.30 6.93 2.77
N TRP A 39 7.52 7.26 1.74
CA TRP A 39 6.13 6.80 1.57
C TRP A 39 6.01 5.48 0.80
N SER A 40 7.08 4.99 0.17
CA SER A 40 7.00 3.91 -0.82
C SER A 40 6.38 2.63 -0.26
N ALA A 41 6.76 2.27 0.97
CA ALA A 41 6.25 1.07 1.64
C ALA A 41 4.75 1.22 1.97
N ASP A 42 4.33 2.39 2.48
CA ASP A 42 2.92 2.65 2.78
C ASP A 42 2.06 2.66 1.52
N MET A 43 2.57 3.25 0.43
CA MET A 43 1.86 3.28 -0.85
C MET A 43 1.71 1.88 -1.47
N TRP A 44 2.70 0.99 -1.30
CA TRP A 44 2.56 -0.42 -1.67
C TRP A 44 1.44 -1.12 -0.88
N ARG A 45 1.42 -0.89 0.45
CA ARG A 45 0.40 -1.47 1.34
C ARG A 45 -1.00 -0.91 1.04
N LEU A 46 -1.10 0.36 0.64
CA LEU A 46 -2.33 0.93 0.09
C LEU A 46 -2.77 0.21 -1.18
N GLY A 47 -1.82 -0.12 -2.07
CA GLY A 47 -2.09 -0.95 -3.24
C GLY A 47 -2.66 -2.32 -2.85
N CYS A 48 -2.07 -2.98 -1.85
CA CYS A 48 -2.60 -4.25 -1.33
C CYS A 48 -4.03 -4.10 -0.81
N LEU A 49 -4.30 -3.06 -0.01
CA LEU A 49 -5.64 -2.77 0.51
C LEU A 49 -6.65 -2.55 -0.62
N ILE A 50 -6.31 -1.76 -1.64
CA ILE A 50 -7.17 -1.55 -2.81
C ILE A 50 -7.49 -2.88 -3.49
N TRP A 51 -6.49 -3.75 -3.68
CA TRP A 51 -6.72 -5.06 -4.27
C TRP A 51 -7.73 -5.87 -3.44
N GLU A 52 -7.61 -5.85 -2.11
CA GLU A 52 -8.49 -6.59 -1.22
C GLU A 52 -9.93 -6.05 -1.21
N VAL A 53 -10.10 -4.73 -1.26
CA VAL A 53 -11.43 -4.09 -1.35
C VAL A 53 -12.23 -4.64 -2.54
N PHE A 54 -11.58 -4.93 -3.66
CA PHE A 54 -12.25 -5.42 -4.86
C PHE A 54 -12.24 -6.94 -5.01
N ASN A 55 -11.23 -7.64 -4.48
CA ASN A 55 -11.02 -9.08 -4.75
C ASN A 55 -11.18 -9.98 -3.51
N GLY A 56 -11.30 -9.42 -2.30
CA GLY A 56 -11.29 -10.14 -1.03
C GLY A 56 -9.87 -10.34 -0.48
N SER A 57 -9.71 -11.19 0.54
CA SER A 57 -8.42 -11.37 1.22
C SER A 57 -7.28 -11.73 0.26
N LEU A 58 -6.16 -11.02 0.37
CA LEU A 58 -4.97 -11.22 -0.47
C LEU A 58 -4.31 -12.55 -0.12
N PRO A 59 -4.28 -13.57 -0.99
CA PRO A 59 -3.71 -14.87 -0.63
C PRO A 59 -2.17 -14.87 -0.66
N ARG A 60 -1.57 -14.05 -1.52
CA ARG A 60 -0.11 -13.91 -1.70
C ARG A 60 0.21 -12.63 -2.47
N SER A 61 1.39 -12.07 -2.25
CA SER A 61 1.87 -10.85 -2.92
C SER A 61 1.84 -10.95 -4.46
N ALA A 62 2.11 -12.13 -5.02
CA ALA A 62 2.06 -12.38 -6.46
C ALA A 62 0.67 -12.12 -7.10
N SER A 63 -0.41 -12.19 -6.31
CA SER A 63 -1.77 -11.94 -6.79
C SER A 63 -2.02 -10.49 -7.18
N LEU A 64 -1.21 -9.55 -6.70
CA LEU A 64 -1.31 -8.13 -7.05
C LEU A 64 -1.14 -7.87 -8.57
N ARG A 65 -0.53 -8.81 -9.31
CA ARG A 65 -0.43 -8.76 -10.78
C ARG A 65 -1.75 -9.06 -11.50
N SER A 66 -2.68 -9.74 -10.83
CA SER A 66 -4.01 -10.06 -11.36
C SER A 66 -5.00 -9.00 -10.91
N LEU A 67 -5.40 -8.10 -11.80
CA LEU A 67 -6.26 -6.96 -11.49
C LEU A 67 -7.66 -7.36 -10.98
N GLY A 68 -8.18 -8.50 -11.44
CA GLY A 68 -9.48 -9.02 -11.02
C GLY A 68 -10.62 -8.00 -11.20
N LYS A 69 -11.27 -7.63 -10.10
CA LYS A 69 -12.45 -6.76 -10.08
C LYS A 69 -12.12 -5.26 -9.88
N ILE A 70 -10.85 -4.87 -9.96
CA ILE A 70 -10.46 -3.45 -9.84
C ILE A 70 -11.09 -2.63 -10.99
N PRO A 71 -11.81 -1.53 -10.71
CA PRO A 71 -12.41 -0.68 -11.74
C PRO A 71 -11.38 -0.12 -12.72
N LYS A 72 -11.71 -0.13 -14.03
CA LYS A 72 -10.80 0.31 -15.10
C LYS A 72 -10.20 1.70 -14.88
N ALA A 73 -10.99 2.63 -14.32
CA ALA A 73 -10.55 4.00 -14.01
C ALA A 73 -9.50 4.07 -12.88
N LEU A 74 -9.40 3.03 -12.03
CA LEU A 74 -8.44 2.96 -10.93
C LEU A 74 -7.18 2.15 -11.27
N VAL A 75 -7.27 1.23 -12.24
CA VAL A 75 -6.16 0.36 -12.67
C VAL A 75 -4.82 1.10 -12.86
N PRO A 76 -4.72 2.21 -13.61
CA PRO A 76 -3.41 2.85 -13.82
C PRO A 76 -2.78 3.31 -12.51
N HIS A 77 -3.57 3.91 -11.62
CA HIS A 77 -3.09 4.38 -10.32
C HIS A 77 -2.76 3.22 -9.38
N TYR A 78 -3.55 2.15 -9.40
CA TYR A 78 -3.23 0.92 -8.68
C TYR A 78 -1.87 0.34 -9.11
N CYS A 79 -1.61 0.25 -10.40
CA CYS A 79 -0.33 -0.26 -10.92
C CYS A 79 0.87 0.58 -10.47
N GLU A 80 0.70 1.90 -10.33
CA GLU A 80 1.75 2.78 -9.77
C GLU A 80 2.06 2.45 -8.31
N LEU A 81 1.05 2.08 -7.51
CA LEU A 81 1.22 1.71 -6.09
C LEU A 81 1.99 0.40 -5.91
N VAL A 82 1.60 -0.63 -6.67
CA VAL A 82 2.21 -1.97 -6.58
C VAL A 82 3.38 -2.16 -7.56
N GLY A 83 3.98 -1.06 -8.01
CA GLY A 83 5.17 -1.06 -8.84
C GLY A 83 6.40 -1.61 -8.07
N ALA A 84 7.17 -2.47 -8.71
CA ALA A 84 8.38 -3.06 -8.11
C ALA A 84 9.50 -2.03 -7.84
N ASN A 85 9.49 -0.90 -8.55
CA ASN A 85 10.43 0.20 -8.30
C ASN A 85 9.81 1.17 -7.28
N PRO A 86 10.29 1.23 -6.04
CA PRO A 86 9.72 2.10 -5.02
C PRO A 86 9.91 3.60 -5.31
N LYS A 87 10.94 3.99 -6.08
CA LYS A 87 11.24 5.41 -6.37
C LYS A 87 10.21 6.11 -7.26
N ILE A 88 9.43 5.34 -8.03
CA ILE A 88 8.40 5.89 -8.92
C ILE A 88 7.00 5.85 -8.30
N ARG A 89 6.85 5.29 -7.09
CA ARG A 89 5.56 5.24 -6.41
C ARG A 89 5.15 6.68 -6.03
N PRO A 90 3.92 7.12 -6.36
CA PRO A 90 3.49 8.48 -6.10
C PRO A 90 3.42 8.74 -4.59
N ASN A 91 3.70 9.97 -4.17
CA ASN A 91 3.38 10.36 -2.80
C ASN A 91 1.84 10.37 -2.58
N PRO A 92 1.36 10.27 -1.33
CA PRO A 92 -0.08 10.17 -1.02
C PRO A 92 -0.92 11.29 -1.64
N ALA A 93 -0.46 12.55 -1.55
CA ALA A 93 -1.17 13.70 -2.09
C ALA A 93 -1.30 13.61 -3.62
N ARG A 94 -0.24 13.20 -4.31
CA ARG A 94 -0.23 13.05 -5.76
C ARG A 94 -1.16 11.93 -6.22
N PHE A 95 -1.17 10.81 -5.51
CA PHE A 95 -2.08 9.69 -5.79
C PHE A 95 -3.56 10.14 -5.71
N LEU A 96 -3.93 10.84 -4.64
CA LEU A 96 -5.30 11.34 -4.44
C LEU A 96 -5.69 12.34 -5.54
N LEU A 97 -4.80 13.29 -5.86
CA LEU A 97 -5.03 14.25 -6.94
C LEU A 97 -5.27 13.56 -8.28
N ASN A 98 -4.42 12.59 -8.64
CA ASN A 98 -4.53 11.84 -9.88
C ASN A 98 -5.86 11.05 -9.94
N CYS A 99 -6.25 10.40 -8.84
CA CYS A 99 -7.50 9.63 -8.75
C CYS A 99 -8.76 10.51 -8.86
N ARG A 100 -8.67 11.80 -8.52
CA ARG A 100 -9.73 12.80 -8.63
C ARG A 100 -9.74 13.56 -9.95
N GLY A 101 -8.81 13.27 -10.86
CA GLY A 101 -8.77 13.89 -12.19
C GLY A 101 -10.02 13.59 -13.04
N PRO A 102 -10.16 14.22 -14.22
CA PRO A 102 -11.27 13.93 -15.14
C PRO A 102 -11.37 12.43 -15.45
N LYS A 103 -12.56 11.85 -15.28
CA LYS A 103 -12.82 10.39 -15.44
C LYS A 103 -12.06 9.48 -14.46
N GLY A 104 -11.44 10.05 -13.42
CA GLY A 104 -10.78 9.29 -12.35
C GLY A 104 -11.80 8.60 -11.44
N PHE A 105 -11.39 7.51 -10.81
CA PHE A 105 -12.27 6.70 -9.96
C PHE A 105 -12.83 7.48 -8.75
N MET A 106 -12.05 8.39 -8.17
CA MET A 106 -12.45 9.22 -7.02
C MET A 106 -13.07 10.56 -7.44
N ASN A 107 -13.27 10.79 -8.74
CA ASN A 107 -13.99 11.95 -9.24
C ASN A 107 -15.49 11.63 -9.30
N ASN A 108 -16.17 11.79 -8.17
CA ASN A 108 -17.60 11.60 -8.05
C ASN A 108 -18.20 12.49 -6.95
N GLY A 109 -19.51 12.75 -7.05
CA GLY A 109 -20.20 13.66 -6.13
C GLY A 109 -20.17 13.22 -4.66
N PHE A 110 -20.02 11.93 -4.37
CA PHE A 110 -19.88 11.44 -2.98
C PHE A 110 -18.56 11.89 -2.37
N VAL A 111 -17.44 11.72 -3.08
CA VAL A 111 -16.12 12.18 -2.61
C VAL A 111 -16.08 13.71 -2.51
N GLU A 112 -16.63 14.41 -3.50
CA GLU A 112 -16.70 15.89 -3.50
C GLU A 112 -17.51 16.42 -2.32
N THR A 113 -18.68 15.83 -2.05
CA THR A 113 -19.53 16.23 -0.91
C THR A 113 -18.83 15.98 0.42
N ASN A 114 -18.17 14.83 0.62
CA ASN A 114 -17.45 14.56 1.88
C ASN A 114 -16.31 15.54 2.10
N LEU A 115 -15.54 15.88 1.06
CA LEU A 115 -14.46 16.87 1.17
C LEU A 115 -15.00 18.27 1.51
N PHE A 116 -16.11 18.67 0.89
CA PHE A 116 -16.77 19.93 1.23
C PHE A 116 -17.22 19.98 2.70
N LEU A 117 -17.76 18.87 3.23
CA LEU A 117 -18.16 18.79 4.63
C LEU A 117 -16.96 18.86 5.59
N GLU A 118 -15.84 18.22 5.25
CA GLU A 118 -14.60 18.34 6.03
C GLU A 118 -14.10 19.79 6.08
N GLU A 119 -14.17 20.53 4.96
CA GLU A 119 -13.78 21.93 4.90
C GLU A 119 -14.68 22.84 5.76
N ILE A 120 -15.99 22.56 5.82
CA ILE A 120 -16.92 23.27 6.73
C ILE A 120 -16.54 23.02 8.19
N GLN A 121 -16.20 21.78 8.54
CA GLN A 121 -15.94 21.38 9.92
C GLN A 121 -14.60 21.90 10.47
N VAL A 122 -13.64 22.22 9.60
CA VAL A 122 -12.36 22.86 9.97
C VAL A 122 -12.49 24.39 10.03
N SER A 123 -13.49 24.96 9.36
CA SER A 123 -13.72 26.40 9.28
C SER A 123 -14.68 26.95 10.36
N LEU A 124 -15.29 26.06 11.16
CA LEU A 124 -16.12 26.35 12.33
C LEU A 124 -15.36 25.99 13.61
#